data_AF-A0A815H1R5-F1
#
_entry.id   AF-A0A815H1R5-F1
#
_cell.length_a   1.000
_cell.length_b   1.000
_cell.length_c   1.000
_cell.angle_alpha   90.00
_cell.angle_beta   90.00
_cell.angle_gamma   90.00
#
_symmetry.space_group_name_H-M   'P 1'
#
loop_
_entity.id
_entity.type
_entity.pdbx_description
1 polymer ?
#
loop_
_entity_poly.entity_id
_entity_poly.type
_entity_poly.pdbx_seq_one_letter_code
_entity_poly.pdbx_strand_id
1 'polypeptide(L)'
;IIEHVPLPLRARYTFSCAPINKKMPFVCTMFLKYARQFNRSEPTTFDWLAKQIGWPFEIPNTVMDLVHLEEVFDCLDLYLWLSFRFADMFPDKESIRGIQAELDQIIHAGVQNIVKLIHQANQGSKQAIFSWSEPAQSGPKLIQARPPRR
;
A
#
# COMPACT_ATOMS: atom_id res chain seq x y z
N ILE A 1 -2.77 -24.82 2.79
CA ILE A 1 -1.78 -24.02 2.00
C ILE A 1 -0.53 -24.85 1.68
N ILE A 2 0.23 -25.33 2.67
CA ILE A 2 1.49 -26.08 2.43
C ILE A 2 1.37 -27.61 2.44
N GLU A 3 0.17 -28.16 2.34
CA GLU A 3 -0.06 -29.61 2.45
C GLU A 3 0.70 -30.41 1.39
N HIS A 4 0.78 -29.87 0.17
CA HIS A 4 1.44 -30.48 -0.98
C HIS A 4 2.97 -30.28 -1.03
N VAL A 5 3.56 -29.51 -0.11
CA VAL A 5 5.02 -29.32 -0.05
C VAL A 5 5.63 -30.38 0.88
N PRO A 6 6.62 -31.18 0.44
CA PRO A 6 7.18 -32.27 1.24
C PRO A 6 8.15 -31.75 2.31
N LEU A 7 7.62 -31.09 3.34
CA LEU A 7 8.41 -30.57 4.46
C LEU A 7 8.50 -31.59 5.62
N PRO A 8 9.66 -31.68 6.31
CA PRO A 8 9.78 -32.39 7.59
C PRO A 8 8.74 -31.89 8.60
N LEU A 9 8.25 -32.76 9.48
CA LEU A 9 7.17 -32.45 10.43
C LEU A 9 7.44 -31.18 11.25
N ARG A 10 8.67 -31.02 11.76
CA ARG A 10 9.10 -29.85 12.53
C ARG A 10 9.02 -28.56 11.71
N ALA A 11 9.51 -28.59 10.47
CA ALA A 11 9.44 -27.43 9.57
C ALA A 11 7.98 -27.09 9.23
N ARG A 12 7.18 -28.10 8.88
CA ARG A 12 5.75 -27.95 8.59
C ARG A 12 4.98 -27.31 9.74
N TYR A 13 5.24 -27.74 10.97
CA TYR A 13 4.65 -27.13 12.17
C TYR A 13 5.01 -25.66 12.28
N THR A 14 6.31 -25.33 12.19
CA THR A 14 6.77 -23.93 12.25
C THR A 14 6.14 -23.05 11.17
N PHE A 15 6.13 -23.49 9.90
CA PHE A 15 5.49 -22.72 8.82
C PHE A 15 3.99 -22.54 9.07
N SER A 16 3.32 -23.54 9.66
CA SER A 16 1.88 -23.46 9.95
C SER A 16 1.53 -22.47 11.07
N CYS A 17 2.49 -22.18 11.94
CA CYS A 17 2.37 -21.18 13.01
C CYS A 17 2.77 -19.76 12.57
N ALA A 18 3.21 -19.57 11.32
CA ALA A 18 3.61 -18.26 10.85
C ALA A 18 2.40 -17.30 10.83
N PRO A 19 2.55 -16.06 11.34
CA PRO A 19 1.50 -15.06 11.28
C PRO A 19 1.35 -14.59 9.83
N ILE A 20 0.30 -15.05 9.16
CA ILE A 20 0.01 -14.67 7.78
C ILE A 20 -1.46 -14.28 7.62
N ASN A 21 -1.70 -13.21 6.86
CA ASN A 21 -3.05 -12.85 6.45
C ASN A 21 -3.47 -13.67 5.22
N LYS A 22 -4.27 -14.71 5.46
CA LYS A 22 -4.75 -15.63 4.41
C LYS A 22 -5.71 -15.00 3.40
N LYS A 23 -6.20 -13.79 3.66
CA LYS A 23 -7.09 -13.07 2.75
C LYS A 23 -6.33 -12.43 1.58
N MET A 24 -5.02 -12.18 1.76
CA MET A 24 -4.17 -11.55 0.76
C MET A 24 -3.55 -12.63 -0.14
N PRO A 25 -3.91 -12.70 -1.45
CA PRO A 25 -3.43 -13.75 -2.35
C PRO A 25 -1.92 -13.68 -2.58
N PHE A 26 -1.34 -12.48 -2.60
CA PHE A 26 0.10 -12.27 -2.79
C PHE A 26 0.92 -12.87 -1.65
N VAL A 27 0.54 -12.59 -0.40
CA VAL A 27 1.20 -13.13 0.81
C VAL A 27 1.14 -14.67 0.81
N CYS A 28 -0.01 -15.25 0.43
CA CYS A 28 -0.14 -16.71 0.32
C CYS A 28 0.79 -17.30 -0.75
N THR A 29 0.95 -16.60 -1.87
CA THR A 29 1.85 -16.99 -2.97
C THR A 29 3.31 -16.91 -2.54
N MET A 30 3.71 -15.85 -1.86
CA MET A 30 5.06 -15.69 -1.31
C MET A 30 5.37 -16.73 -0.25
N PHE A 31 4.44 -16.99 0.67
CA PHE A 31 4.56 -18.06 1.66
C PHE A 31 4.83 -19.44 1.02
N LEU A 32 4.12 -19.76 -0.07
CA LEU A 32 4.37 -20.99 -0.83
C LEU A 32 5.76 -21.00 -1.49
N LYS A 33 6.22 -19.87 -2.01
CA LYS A 33 7.58 -19.76 -2.57
C LYS A 33 8.65 -19.99 -1.50
N TYR A 34 8.51 -19.40 -0.31
CA TYR A 34 9.42 -19.66 0.82
C TYR A 34 9.43 -21.13 1.23
N ALA A 35 8.26 -21.76 1.35
CA ALA A 35 8.16 -23.18 1.67
C ALA A 35 8.85 -24.06 0.60
N ARG A 36 8.77 -23.68 -0.68
CA ARG A 36 9.45 -24.39 -1.78
C ARG A 36 10.96 -24.21 -1.74
N GLN A 37 11.47 -23.00 -1.50
CA GLN A 37 12.91 -22.76 -1.33
C GLN A 37 13.45 -23.56 -0.15
N PHE A 38 12.72 -23.57 0.97
CA PHE A 38 13.06 -24.38 2.13
C PHE A 38 13.15 -25.87 1.80
N ASN A 39 12.17 -26.41 1.07
CA ASN A 39 12.17 -27.81 0.65
C ASN A 39 13.34 -28.17 -0.28
N ARG A 40 13.78 -27.22 -1.12
CA ARG A 40 14.95 -27.41 -2.00
C ARG A 40 16.28 -27.25 -1.26
N SER A 41 16.26 -26.88 0.02
CA SER A 41 17.46 -26.49 0.77
C SER A 41 18.22 -25.34 0.10
N GLU A 42 17.50 -24.47 -0.61
CA GLU A 42 18.05 -23.24 -1.20
C GLU A 42 17.79 -22.06 -0.25
N PRO A 43 18.84 -21.34 0.21
CA PRO A 43 18.65 -20.17 1.05
C PRO A 43 17.90 -19.09 0.28
N THR A 44 16.94 -18.46 0.96
CA THR A 44 16.18 -17.33 0.43
C THR A 44 17.02 -16.09 0.65
N THR A 45 17.80 -15.69 -0.36
CA THR A 45 18.64 -14.50 -0.27
C THR A 45 17.86 -13.21 -0.52
N PHE A 46 18.44 -12.09 -0.11
CA PHE A 46 17.98 -10.74 -0.40
C PHE A 46 17.70 -10.54 -1.89
N ASP A 47 18.66 -10.89 -2.76
CA ASP A 47 18.53 -10.70 -4.21
C ASP A 47 17.35 -11.48 -4.80
N TRP A 48 17.10 -12.68 -4.28
CA TRP A 48 15.95 -13.47 -4.70
C TRP A 48 14.66 -12.78 -4.26
N LEU A 49 14.59 -12.33 -3.01
CA LEU A 49 13.40 -11.69 -2.44
C LEU A 49 13.10 -10.36 -3.12
N ALA A 50 14.12 -9.51 -3.34
CA ALA A 50 14.03 -8.25 -4.06
C ALA A 50 13.40 -8.44 -5.45
N LYS A 51 13.77 -9.49 -6.18
CA LYS A 51 13.15 -9.84 -7.47
C LYS A 51 11.70 -10.30 -7.34
N GLN A 52 11.34 -10.99 -6.26
CA GLN A 52 9.97 -11.47 -6.06
C GLN A 52 8.98 -10.35 -5.69
N ILE A 53 9.45 -9.36 -4.93
CA ILE A 53 8.64 -8.23 -4.46
C ILE A 53 8.67 -7.02 -5.41
N GLY A 54 9.51 -7.07 -6.46
CA GLY A 54 9.62 -5.99 -7.43
C GLY A 54 10.38 -4.76 -6.93
N TRP A 55 11.39 -4.94 -6.06
CA TRP A 55 12.25 -3.84 -5.62
C TRP A 55 13.13 -3.33 -6.78
N PRO A 56 13.37 -2.01 -6.94
CA PRO A 56 12.99 -0.89 -6.06
C PRO A 56 11.51 -0.48 -6.15
N PHE A 57 10.96 0.04 -5.05
CA PHE A 57 9.55 0.43 -4.97
C PHE A 57 9.31 1.85 -5.50
N GLU A 58 8.10 2.07 -6.03
CA GLU A 58 7.64 3.37 -6.48
C GLU A 58 6.64 3.97 -5.49
N ILE A 59 6.51 5.31 -5.50
CA ILE A 59 5.54 6.01 -4.66
C ILE A 59 4.12 5.68 -5.17
N PRO A 60 3.22 5.17 -4.32
CA PRO A 60 1.89 4.75 -4.73
C PRO A 60 1.04 5.97 -5.09
N ASN A 61 0.34 5.89 -6.22
CA ASN A 61 -0.56 6.95 -6.69
C ASN A 61 -2.04 6.59 -6.47
N THR A 62 -2.33 5.30 -6.24
CA THR A 62 -3.68 4.79 -6.01
C THR A 62 -3.78 4.03 -4.69
N VAL A 63 -5.01 3.88 -4.19
CA VAL A 63 -5.28 3.06 -2.98
C VAL A 63 -4.91 1.60 -3.21
N MET A 64 -5.07 1.09 -4.44
CA MET A 64 -4.68 -0.28 -4.77
C MET A 64 -3.17 -0.48 -4.67
N ASP A 65 -2.37 0.52 -5.07
CA ASP A 65 -0.91 0.47 -4.93
C ASP A 65 -0.51 0.44 -3.45
N LEU A 66 -1.18 1.22 -2.58
CA LEU A 66 -0.95 1.18 -1.14
C LEU A 66 -1.25 -0.20 -0.55
N VAL A 67 -2.38 -0.81 -0.93
CA VAL A 67 -2.76 -2.15 -0.48
C VAL A 67 -1.69 -3.16 -0.94
N HIS A 68 -1.19 -3.04 -2.17
CA HIS A 68 -0.13 -3.93 -2.64
C HIS A 68 1.19 -3.75 -1.86
N LEU A 69 1.60 -2.51 -1.59
CA LEU A 69 2.81 -2.23 -0.79
C LEU A 69 2.66 -2.76 0.65
N GLU A 70 1.46 -2.72 1.23
CA GLU A 70 1.15 -3.36 2.51
C GLU A 70 1.30 -4.89 2.44
N GLU A 71 0.80 -5.53 1.37
CA GLU A 71 1.02 -6.97 1.16
C GLU A 71 2.51 -7.32 1.03
N VAL A 72 3.29 -6.47 0.37
CA VAL A 72 4.75 -6.63 0.29
C VAL A 72 5.38 -6.51 1.67
N PHE A 73 4.95 -5.56 2.49
CA PHE A 73 5.42 -5.39 3.86
C PHE A 73 5.17 -6.64 4.71
N ASP A 74 3.96 -7.19 4.66
CA ASP A 74 3.59 -8.47 5.31
C ASP A 74 4.52 -9.62 4.86
N CYS A 75 4.93 -9.65 3.59
CA CYS A 75 5.86 -10.65 3.07
C CYS A 75 7.28 -10.51 3.64
N LEU A 76 7.72 -9.28 3.91
CA LEU A 76 9.01 -8.99 4.56
C LEU A 76 8.96 -9.39 6.05
N ASP A 77 7.86 -9.10 6.74
CA ASP A 77 7.65 -9.51 8.13
C ASP A 77 7.63 -11.04 8.26
N LEU A 78 6.98 -11.72 7.33
CA LEU A 78 7.00 -13.18 7.25
C LEU A 78 8.42 -13.72 7.06
N TYR A 79 9.23 -13.11 6.17
CA TYR A 79 10.63 -13.48 5.99
C TYR A 79 11.40 -13.36 7.31
N LEU A 80 11.26 -12.22 8.00
CA LEU A 80 11.94 -12.00 9.28
C LEU A 80 11.49 -12.99 10.34
N TRP A 81 10.19 -13.28 10.43
CA TRP A 81 9.67 -14.26 11.37
C TRP A 81 10.25 -15.66 11.15
N LEU A 82 10.40 -16.08 9.89
CA LEU A 82 11.02 -17.36 9.52
C LEU A 82 12.53 -17.35 9.80
N SER A 83 13.19 -16.21 9.59
CA SER A 83 14.62 -16.05 9.83
C SER A 83 15.06 -16.27 11.29
N PHE A 84 14.17 -16.02 12.25
CA PHE A 84 14.44 -16.33 13.66
C PHE A 84 14.44 -17.83 13.97
N ARG A 85 13.84 -18.66 13.10
CA ARG A 85 13.69 -20.11 13.31
C ARG A 85 14.56 -20.94 12.37
N PHE A 86 14.84 -20.40 11.19
CA PHE A 86 15.63 -21.04 10.13
C PHE A 86 16.73 -20.09 9.65
N ALA A 87 17.68 -19.75 10.53
CA ALA A 87 18.71 -18.75 10.25
C ALA A 87 19.55 -19.09 9.00
N ASP A 88 19.87 -20.37 8.77
CA ASP A 88 20.66 -20.81 7.62
C ASP A 88 19.91 -20.65 6.29
N MET A 89 18.57 -20.71 6.33
CA MET A 89 17.72 -20.62 5.14
C MET A 89 17.27 -19.19 4.83
N PHE A 90 17.36 -18.29 5.81
CA PHE A 90 16.94 -16.89 5.71
C PHE A 90 18.02 -16.00 6.36
N PRO A 91 19.20 -15.87 5.74
CA PRO A 91 20.36 -15.23 6.35
C PRO A 91 20.26 -13.70 6.41
N ASP A 92 19.60 -13.07 5.42
CA ASP A 92 19.75 -11.63 5.15
C ASP A 92 18.82 -10.71 5.98
N LYS A 93 18.75 -10.92 7.30
CA LYS A 93 17.82 -10.19 8.19
C LYS A 93 18.01 -8.68 8.14
N GLU A 94 19.26 -8.22 8.23
CA GLU A 94 19.57 -6.79 8.29
C GLU A 94 19.22 -6.08 6.98
N SER A 95 19.51 -6.70 5.84
CA SER A 95 19.15 -6.16 4.53
C SER A 95 17.63 -6.06 4.37
N ILE A 96 16.87 -7.06 4.84
CA ILE A 96 15.40 -7.03 4.81
C ILE A 96 14.84 -5.95 5.74
N ARG A 97 15.43 -5.74 6.92
CA ARG A 97 15.05 -4.61 7.80
C ARG A 97 15.29 -3.26 7.13
N GLY A 98 16.38 -3.13 6.36
CA GLY A 98 16.68 -1.94 5.57
C GLY A 98 15.56 -1.65 4.56
N ILE A 99 15.16 -2.64 3.76
CA ILE A 99 14.07 -2.47 2.80
C ILE A 99 12.73 -2.21 3.50
N GLN A 100 12.45 -2.85 4.64
CA GLN A 100 11.22 -2.58 5.40
C GLN A 100 11.13 -1.12 5.83
N ALA A 101 12.24 -0.54 6.29
CA ALA A 101 12.27 0.87 6.67
C ALA A 101 12.08 1.81 5.46
N GLU A 102 12.67 1.47 4.31
CA GLU A 102 12.45 2.18 3.04
C GLU A 102 10.97 2.10 2.62
N LEU A 103 10.38 0.90 2.66
CA LEU A 103 8.99 0.65 2.29
C LEU A 103 8.01 1.39 3.22
N ASP A 104 8.26 1.41 4.52
CA ASP A 104 7.44 2.16 5.49
C ASP A 104 7.40 3.66 5.17
N GLN A 105 8.55 4.25 4.79
CA GLN A 105 8.62 5.64 4.36
C GLN A 105 7.82 5.89 3.08
N ILE A 106 7.88 4.98 2.12
CA ILE A 106 7.15 5.07 0.84
C ILE A 106 5.64 4.96 1.09
N ILE A 107 5.20 4.01 1.91
CA ILE A 107 3.79 3.85 2.30
C ILE A 107 3.32 5.13 3.02
N HIS A 108 4.09 5.66 3.96
CA HIS A 108 3.75 6.88 4.67
C HIS A 108 3.56 8.08 3.73
N ALA A 109 4.51 8.29 2.80
CA ALA A 109 4.41 9.34 1.79
C ALA A 109 3.19 9.14 0.87
N GLY A 110 2.93 7.90 0.48
CA GLY A 110 1.77 7.48 -0.31
C GLY A 110 0.43 7.83 0.34
N VAL A 111 0.25 7.46 1.61
CA VAL A 111 -0.96 7.79 2.39
C VAL A 111 -1.16 9.29 2.47
N GLN A 112 -0.11 10.07 2.77
CA GLN A 112 -0.20 11.53 2.81
C GLN A 112 -0.64 12.13 1.47
N ASN A 113 -0.13 11.62 0.36
CA ASN A 113 -0.48 12.10 -0.97
C ASN A 113 -1.94 11.80 -1.31
N ILE A 114 -2.40 10.57 -1.07
CA ILE A 114 -3.78 10.18 -1.36
C ILE A 114 -4.78 10.97 -0.49
N VAL A 115 -4.49 11.18 0.79
CA VAL A 115 -5.33 12.01 1.67
C VAL A 115 -5.42 13.46 1.15
N LYS A 116 -4.31 14.04 0.70
CA LYS A 116 -4.29 15.38 0.09
C LYS A 116 -5.16 15.44 -1.17
N LEU A 117 -5.04 14.46 -2.07
CA LEU A 117 -5.83 14.38 -3.30
C LEU A 117 -7.33 14.27 -3.01
N ILE A 118 -7.73 13.43 -2.05
CA ILE A 118 -9.13 13.30 -1.62
C ILE A 118 -9.65 14.62 -1.06
N HIS A 119 -8.85 15.33 -0.25
CA HIS A 119 -9.26 16.60 0.33
C HIS A 119 -9.45 17.68 -0.75
N GLN A 120 -8.54 17.76 -1.72
CA GLN A 120 -8.65 18.69 -2.86
C GLN A 120 -9.89 18.40 -3.72
N ALA A 121 -10.18 17.12 -4.00
CA ALA A 121 -11.38 16.72 -4.75
C ALA A 121 -12.69 17.12 -4.03
N ASN A 122 -12.72 16.97 -2.70
CA ASN A 122 -13.88 17.36 -1.87
C ASN A 122 -14.05 18.89 -1.75
N GLN A 123 -12.97 19.67 -1.87
CA GLN A 123 -13.06 21.14 -1.87
C GLN A 123 -13.49 21.69 -3.24
N GLY A 124 -12.96 21.14 -4.34
CA GLY A 124 -13.34 21.57 -5.69
C GLY A 124 -14.83 21.34 -6.00
N SER A 125 -15.40 20.24 -5.49
CA SER A 125 -16.83 19.95 -5.59
C SER A 125 -17.69 20.95 -4.77
N LYS A 126 -17.23 21.39 -3.60
CA LYS A 126 -17.91 22.47 -2.85
C LYS A 126 -17.83 23.84 -3.52
N GLN A 127 -16.69 24.18 -4.13
CA GLN A 127 -16.53 25.44 -4.87
C GLN A 127 -17.40 25.51 -6.12
N ALA A 128 -17.53 24.42 -6.86
CA ALA A 128 -18.43 24.34 -8.01
C ALA A 128 -19.89 24.58 -7.61
N ILE A 129 -20.36 24.02 -6.49
CA ILE A 129 -21.73 24.22 -6.00
C ILE A 129 -21.94 25.67 -5.54
N PHE A 130 -20.93 26.29 -4.93
CA PHE A 130 -21.00 27.68 -4.47
C PHE A 130 -21.06 28.68 -5.64
N SER A 131 -20.34 28.44 -6.74
CA SER A 131 -20.33 29.33 -7.92
C SER A 131 -21.67 29.40 -8.68
N TRP A 132 -22.57 28.42 -8.50
CA TRP A 132 -23.91 28.44 -9.11
C TRP A 132 -24.98 29.10 -8.23
N SER A 133 -24.63 29.59 -7.04
CA SER A 133 -25.59 30.10 -6.04
C SER A 133 -25.65 31.63 -5.89
N GLU A 134 -25.08 32.40 -6.82
CA GLU A 134 -25.25 33.85 -6.86
C GLU A 134 -26.34 34.27 -7.86
N PRO A 135 -27.56 34.62 -7.42
CA PRO A 135 -28.48 35.36 -8.26
C PRO A 135 -27.94 36.78 -8.43
N ALA A 136 -27.62 37.16 -9.66
CA ALA A 136 -27.30 38.53 -10.04
C ALA A 136 -28.44 39.48 -9.61
N GLN A 137 -28.25 40.20 -8.51
CA GLN A 137 -29.16 41.25 -8.07
C GLN A 137 -29.06 42.44 -9.04
N SER A 138 -30.01 42.49 -9.98
CA SER A 138 -30.30 43.68 -10.77
C SER A 138 -30.84 44.78 -9.85
N GLY A 139 -30.01 45.79 -9.56
CA GLY A 139 -30.39 46.94 -8.75
C GLY A 139 -31.51 47.81 -9.38
N PRO A 140 -32.28 48.56 -8.57
CA PRO A 140 -33.43 49.32 -9.05
C PRO A 140 -33.01 50.55 -9.86
N LYS A 141 -33.56 50.68 -11.08
CA LYS A 141 -33.40 51.88 -11.91
C LYS A 141 -34.16 53.05 -11.28
N LEU A 142 -33.43 54.09 -10.88
CA LEU A 142 -33.97 55.38 -10.46
C LEU A 142 -34.74 56.03 -11.63
N ILE A 143 -36.04 56.23 -11.48
CA ILE A 143 -36.88 56.95 -12.44
C ILE A 143 -36.53 58.44 -12.33
N GLN A 144 -35.86 59.00 -13.34
CA GLN A 144 -35.67 60.45 -13.44
C GLN A 144 -36.99 61.13 -13.83
N ALA A 145 -37.45 62.03 -12.97
CA ALA A 145 -38.60 62.89 -13.21
C ALA A 145 -38.32 63.88 -14.37
N ARG A 146 -39.29 63.99 -15.29
CA ARG A 146 -39.28 64.94 -16.40
C ARG A 146 -39.91 66.27 -15.94
N PRO A 147 -39.34 67.45 -16.24
CA PRO A 147 -39.95 68.72 -15.85
C PRO A 147 -41.15 69.07 -16.76
N PRO A 148 -42.08 69.94 -16.31
CA PRO A 148 -43.25 70.31 -17.09
C PRO A 148 -42.85 71.31 -18.19
N ARG A 149 -43.38 71.14 -19.40
CA ARG A 149 -43.38 72.19 -20.43
C ARG A 149 -44.73 72.92 -20.38
N ARG A 150 -44.63 74.25 -20.46
CA ARG A 150 -45.67 75.28 -20.51
C ARG A 150 -46.93 74.88 -21.27
#